data_AF-A0A2K6S675-F1
#
_entry.id   AF-A0A2K6S675-F1
#
_cell.length_a   1.000
_cell.length_b   1.000
_cell.length_c   1.000
_cell.angle_alpha   90.00
_cell.angle_beta   90.00
_cell.angle_gamma   90.00
#
_symmetry.space_group_name_H-M   'P 1'
#
loop_
_entity.id
_entity.type
_entity.pdbx_description
1 polymer ?
#
loop_
_entity_poly.entity_id
_entity_poly.type
_entity_poly.pdbx_seq_one_letter_code
_entity_poly.pdbx_strand_id
1 'polypeptide(L)' 'MNPVLVVHGGAGPVSEDVKERLRQGIIRAATVGYCILREGGSAVDAVEGAVVTLEDNPDFNADTSLLSDS' A
#
# COMPACT_ATOMS: atom_id res chain seq x y z
N MET A 1 3.76 23.81 -0.76
CA MET A 1 2.77 22.98 -1.48
C MET A 1 2.05 22.12 -0.45
N ASN A 2 0.78 21.81 -0.67
CA ASN A 2 0.10 20.80 0.12
C ASN A 2 0.47 19.43 -0.48
N PRO A 3 1.08 18.51 0.28
CA PRO A 3 1.49 17.22 -0.25
C PRO A 3 0.27 16.37 -0.61
N VAL A 4 0.41 15.55 -1.66
CA VAL A 4 -0.60 14.59 -2.10
C VAL A 4 0.11 13.27 -2.35
N LEU A 5 -0.48 12.18 -1.85
CA LEU A 5 -0.03 10.81 -2.11
C LEU A 5 -1.22 10.01 -2.62
N VAL A 6 -0.98 9.22 -3.67
CA VAL A 6 -1.97 8.30 -4.24
C VAL A 6 -1.39 6.89 -4.20
N VAL A 7 -2.17 5.93 -3.77
CA VAL A 7 -1.79 4.52 -3.64
C VAL A 7 -2.79 3.66 -4.42
N HIS A 8 -2.32 2.65 -5.13
CA HIS A 8 -3.16 1.66 -5.82
C HIS A 8 -2.71 0.24 -5.49
N GLY A 9 -3.68 -0.68 -5.41
CA GLY A 9 -3.42 -2.10 -5.11
C GLY A 9 -3.17 -2.97 -6.34
N GLY A 10 -3.25 -2.39 -7.55
CA GLY A 10 -3.32 -3.12 -8.80
C GLY A 10 -4.77 -3.24 -9.30
N ALA A 11 -4.98 -4.08 -10.31
CA ALA A 11 -6.29 -4.30 -10.92
C ALA A 11 -6.56 -5.81 -11.06
N GLY A 12 -7.80 -6.22 -10.80
CA GLY A 12 -8.22 -7.62 -10.86
C GLY A 12 -9.60 -7.81 -10.23
N PRO A 13 -10.21 -9.00 -10.38
CA PRO A 13 -11.44 -9.33 -9.68
C PRO A 13 -11.20 -9.31 -8.16
N VAL A 14 -12.09 -8.64 -7.44
CA VAL A 14 -12.08 -8.59 -5.97
C VAL A 14 -13.36 -9.24 -5.48
N SER A 15 -13.23 -10.32 -4.71
CA SER A 15 -14.36 -10.95 -4.06
C SER A 15 -14.78 -10.18 -2.80
N GLU A 16 -16.06 -10.24 -2.43
CA GLU A 16 -16.59 -9.46 -1.29
C GLU A 16 -15.94 -9.86 0.05
N ASP A 17 -15.44 -11.10 0.19
CA ASP A 17 -14.78 -11.61 1.39
C ASP A 17 -13.37 -11.01 1.62
N VAL A 18 -12.70 -10.52 0.57
CA VAL A 18 -11.37 -9.88 0.67
C VAL A 18 -11.41 -8.36 0.53
N LYS A 19 -12.51 -7.82 0.01
CA LYS A 19 -12.68 -6.38 -0.31
C LYS A 19 -12.36 -5.45 0.86
N GLU A 20 -12.85 -5.75 2.06
CA GLU A 20 -12.57 -4.91 3.22
C GLU A 20 -11.10 -5.01 3.64
N ARG A 21 -10.46 -6.18 3.55
CA ARG A 21 -9.03 -6.32 3.87
C ARG A 21 -8.15 -5.54 2.90
N LEU A 22 -8.45 -5.60 1.60
CA LEU A 22 -7.79 -4.80 0.58
C LEU A 22 -7.98 -3.30 0.82
N ARG A 23 -9.21 -2.87 1.13
CA ARG A 23 -9.49 -1.46 1.47
C ARG A 23 -8.65 -1.00 2.66
N GLN A 24 -8.58 -1.81 3.72
CA GLN A 24 -7.75 -1.50 4.89
C GLN A 24 -6.26 -1.46 4.56
N GLY A 25 -5.78 -2.34 3.68
CA GLY A 25 -4.40 -2.31 3.19
C GLY A 25 -4.04 -1.01 2.47
N ILE A 26 -4.90 -0.56 1.55
CA ILE A 26 -4.73 0.72 0.86
C ILE A 26 -4.75 1.90 1.84
N ILE A 27 -5.67 1.90 2.82
CA ILE A 27 -5.73 2.95 3.84
C ILE A 27 -4.45 2.99 4.67
N ARG A 28 -3.92 1.83 5.08
CA ARG A 28 -2.65 1.74 5.82
C ARG A 28 -1.49 2.31 5.01
N ALA A 29 -1.30 1.86 3.77
CA ALA A 29 -0.23 2.33 2.89
C ALA A 29 -0.31 3.84 2.63
N ALA A 30 -1.51 4.35 2.32
CA ALA A 30 -1.71 5.79 2.12
C ALA A 30 -1.46 6.60 3.42
N THR A 31 -1.83 6.05 4.58
CA THR A 31 -1.60 6.70 5.87
C THR A 31 -0.11 6.79 6.19
N VAL A 32 0.64 5.70 6.02
CA VAL A 32 2.10 5.66 6.27
C VAL A 32 2.82 6.69 5.41
N GLY A 33 2.62 6.66 4.09
CA GLY A 33 3.30 7.61 3.21
C GLY A 33 2.84 9.06 3.43
N TYR A 34 1.57 9.30 3.75
CA TYR A 34 1.09 10.66 4.04
C TYR A 34 1.63 11.20 5.37
N CYS A 35 1.83 10.35 6.38
CA CYS A 35 2.51 10.77 7.62
C CYS A 35 3.95 11.22 7.36
N ILE A 36 4.71 10.49 6.53
CA ILE A 36 6.07 10.89 6.13
C ILE A 36 6.05 12.29 5.49
N LEU A 37 5.13 12.54 4.56
CA LEU A 37 4.99 13.87 3.94
C LEU A 37 4.60 14.96 4.95
N ARG A 38 3.73 14.65 5.92
CA ARG A 38 3.30 15.60 6.96
C ARG A 38 4.44 15.95 7.93
N GLU A 39 5.38 15.04 8.14
CA GLU A 39 6.54 15.22 9.01
C GLU A 39 7.72 15.91 8.29
N GLY A 40 7.55 16.25 7.01
CA GLY A 40 8.58 16.92 6.21
C GLY A 40 9.56 15.97 5.50
N GLY A 41 9.26 14.67 5.46
CA GLY A 41 10.00 13.69 4.69
C GLY A 41 9.91 13.91 3.18
N SER A 42 10.79 13.26 2.43
CA SER A 42 10.83 13.44 0.98
C SER A 42 9.70 12.69 0.27
N ALA A 43 9.43 13.07 -0.98
CA ALA A 43 8.50 12.34 -1.82
C ALA A 43 8.96 10.88 -2.06
N VAL A 44 10.28 10.63 -2.07
CA VAL A 44 10.85 9.28 -2.24
C VAL A 44 10.55 8.43 -1.01
N ASP A 45 10.83 8.95 0.19
CA ASP A 45 10.56 8.22 1.44
C ASP A 45 9.06 7.90 1.59
N ALA A 46 8.19 8.83 1.16
CA ALA A 46 6.75 8.66 1.24
C ALA A 46 6.22 7.55 0.32
N VAL A 47 6.72 7.45 -0.91
CA VAL A 47 6.31 6.38 -1.83
C VAL A 47 6.92 5.04 -1.42
N GLU A 48 8.17 5.04 -0.94
CA GLU A 48 8.82 3.84 -0.41
C GLU A 48 8.04 3.28 0.79
N GLY A 49 7.76 4.09 1.81
CA GLY A 49 7.00 3.63 2.99
C GLY A 49 5.59 3.13 2.65
N ALA A 50 4.92 3.76 1.67
CA ALA A 50 3.63 3.27 1.19
C ALA A 50 3.74 1.92 0.46
N VAL A 51 4.77 1.72 -0.37
CA VAL A 51 5.00 0.47 -1.10
C VAL A 51 5.42 -0.66 -0.17
N VAL A 52 6.37 -0.43 0.75
CA VAL A 52 6.75 -1.44 1.77
C VAL A 52 5.54 -1.90 2.57
N THR A 53 4.62 -1.00 2.91
CA THR A 53 3.36 -1.36 3.59
C THR A 53 2.46 -2.28 2.75
N LEU A 54 2.52 -2.19 1.42
CA LEU A 54 1.82 -3.10 0.52
C LEU A 54 2.57 -4.42 0.34
N GLU A 55 3.91 -4.41 0.28
CA GLU A 55 4.76 -5.61 0.21
C GLU A 55 4.56 -6.49 1.46
N ASP A 56 4.58 -5.89 2.66
CA ASP A 56 4.35 -6.59 3.92
C ASP A 56 2.91 -7.13 4.09
N ASN A 57 1.98 -6.76 3.20
CA ASN A 57 0.60 -7.18 3.29
C ASN A 57 0.31 -8.36 2.34
N PRO A 58 -0.01 -9.56 2.86
CA PRO A 58 -0.19 -10.77 2.05
C PRO A 58 -1.42 -10.73 1.13
N ASP A 59 -2.34 -9.78 1.30
CA ASP A 59 -3.46 -9.59 0.37
C ASP A 59 -3.02 -8.87 -0.93
N PHE A 60 -1.78 -8.37 -1.05
CA PHE A 60 -1.25 -7.66 -2.23
C PHE A 60 -0.14 -8.43 -2.95
N ASN A 61 -0.15 -8.34 -4.28
CA ASN A 61 0.85 -8.97 -5.14
C ASN A 61 2.08 -8.05 -5.31
N ALA A 62 2.83 -7.86 -4.23
CA ALA A 62 4.04 -7.02 -4.21
C ALA A 62 5.27 -7.68 -3.52
N ASP A 63 5.13 -8.92 -3.00
CA ASP A 63 6.15 -9.84 -2.41
C ASP A 63 6.30 -9.82 -0.86
N THR A 64 6.34 -10.95 -0.12
CA THR A 64 7.58 -11.70 0.23
C THR A 64 7.54 -13.23 0.02
N SER A 65 6.53 -13.77 -0.65
CA SER A 65 6.60 -15.14 -1.17
C SER A 65 5.65 -15.31 -2.35
N LEU A 66 6.05 -14.76 -3.50
CA LEU A 66 5.26 -14.77 -4.73
C LEU A 66 4.65 -16.13 -5.18
N LEU A 67 5.05 -17.31 -4.69
CA LEU A 67 4.61 -18.62 -5.24
C LEU A 67 4.73 -19.84 -4.28
N SER A 68 4.25 -19.83 -3.02
CA SER A 68 4.40 -21.04 -2.19
C SER A 68 3.41 -22.17 -2.47
N ASP A 69 2.36 -21.97 -3.28
CA ASP A 69 1.51 -23.07 -3.78
C ASP A 69 0.93 -22.68 -5.16
N SER A 70 1.61 -23.11 -6.23
CA SER A 70 0.98 -23.38 -7.53
C SER A 70 0.63 -24.87 -7.60
#